data_AF-A0A172USE9-F1
#
_entry.id   AF-A0A172USE9-F1
#
_cell.length_a   1.000
_cell.length_b   1.000
_cell.length_c   1.000
_cell.angle_alpha   90.00
_cell.angle_beta   90.00
_cell.angle_gamma   90.00
#
_symmetry.space_group_name_H-M   'P 1'
#
loop_
_entity.id
_entity.type
_entity.pdbx_description
1 polymer ?
#
loop_
_entity_poly.entity_id
_entity_poly.type
_entity_poly.pdbx_seq_one_letter_code
_entity_poly.pdbx_strand_id
1 'polypeptide(L)'
;MYIAACCCEGELVNRIEDWRRARNMVAIGNLGEQVAIRVLSRWGYHVLATQEDLRGGVENILEMPTRMNPEDFVCVSPDGQLVTVNSKATVSPRASGSDRDGNLLRPRIAKGQNTVEYTTVRGGLPSPVDGEVDGQVLKVDLVLMRAQLFAFDDAGRLYAGGPVENIAGDVQTVLRRYPDCPPPGPSAYDDL
;
A
#
# COMPACT_ATOMS: atom_id res chain seq x y z
N MET A 1 -36.15 7.99 8.89
CA MET A 1 -35.64 6.91 9.78
C MET A 1 -35.20 5.77 8.87
N TYR A 2 -33.93 5.78 8.43
CA TYR A 2 -33.38 4.73 7.58
C TYR A 2 -32.80 3.64 8.48
N ILE A 3 -33.34 2.43 8.36
CA ILE A 3 -32.77 1.23 8.97
C ILE A 3 -31.52 0.90 8.16
N ALA A 4 -30.35 1.30 8.67
CA ALA A 4 -29.08 0.77 8.18
C ALA A 4 -29.09 -0.73 8.47
N ALA A 5 -29.22 -1.54 7.43
CA ALA A 5 -29.04 -2.97 7.53
C ALA A 5 -27.64 -3.22 8.09
N CYS A 6 -27.57 -3.82 9.27
CA CYS A 6 -26.34 -4.40 9.79
C CYS A 6 -25.86 -5.46 8.81
N CYS A 7 -25.00 -5.09 7.85
CA CYS A 7 -24.18 -6.07 7.15
C CYS A 7 -23.35 -6.80 8.21
N CYS A 8 -23.72 -8.06 8.49
CA CYS A 8 -22.99 -8.92 9.40
C CYS A 8 -21.55 -9.06 8.93
N GLU A 9 -20.57 -8.98 9.83
CA GLU A 9 -19.13 -8.98 9.51
C GLU A 9 -18.69 -10.13 8.58
N GLY A 10 -19.42 -11.26 8.59
CA GLY A 10 -19.18 -12.40 7.68
C GLY A 10 -19.44 -12.11 6.20
N GLU A 11 -20.34 -11.19 5.86
CA GLU A 11 -20.68 -10.87 4.46
C GLU A 11 -19.56 -10.07 3.77
N LEU A 12 -18.87 -9.20 4.52
CA LEU A 12 -17.76 -8.40 3.99
C LEU A 12 -16.49 -9.24 3.78
N VAL A 13 -16.21 -10.20 4.68
CA VAL A 13 -15.07 -11.14 4.53
C VAL A 13 -15.25 -12.05 3.32
N ASN A 14 -16.49 -12.44 2.99
CA ASN A 14 -16.78 -13.25 1.81
C ASN A 14 -16.37 -12.56 0.49
N ARG A 15 -16.43 -11.22 0.42
CA ARG A 15 -16.07 -10.47 -0.80
C ARG A 15 -14.59 -10.58 -1.16
N ILE A 16 -13.71 -10.52 -0.16
CA ILE A 16 -12.26 -10.67 -0.37
C ILE A 16 -11.97 -12.08 -0.91
N GLU A 17 -12.61 -13.08 -0.34
CA GLU A 17 -12.52 -14.47 -0.80
C GLU A 17 -13.07 -14.65 -2.22
N ASP A 18 -14.17 -14.00 -2.57
CA ASP A 18 -14.74 -14.04 -3.92
C ASP A 18 -13.80 -13.39 -4.94
N TRP A 19 -13.23 -12.23 -4.64
CA TRP A 19 -12.20 -11.60 -5.47
C TRP A 19 -10.97 -12.48 -5.61
N ARG A 20 -10.54 -13.14 -4.53
CA ARG A 20 -9.42 -14.09 -4.55
C ARG A 20 -9.71 -15.28 -5.47
N ARG A 21 -10.90 -15.89 -5.38
CA ARG A 21 -11.32 -17.01 -6.23
C ARG A 21 -11.43 -16.61 -7.70
N ALA A 22 -11.98 -15.42 -7.95
CA ALA A 22 -12.08 -14.83 -9.29
C ALA A 22 -10.74 -14.29 -9.84
N ARG A 23 -9.67 -14.30 -9.02
CA ARG A 23 -8.37 -13.70 -9.34
C ARG A 23 -8.46 -12.21 -9.72
N ASN A 24 -9.38 -11.49 -9.09
CA ASN A 24 -9.50 -10.04 -9.26
C ASN A 24 -8.43 -9.32 -8.44
N MET A 25 -7.18 -9.39 -8.91
CA MET A 25 -6.01 -8.83 -8.21
C MET A 25 -6.04 -7.30 -8.16
N VAL A 26 -6.75 -6.64 -9.08
CA VAL A 26 -6.97 -5.18 -9.07
C VAL A 26 -7.84 -4.79 -7.89
N ALA A 27 -8.98 -5.45 -7.68
CA ALA A 27 -9.84 -5.19 -6.52
C ALA A 27 -9.10 -5.39 -5.19
N ILE A 28 -8.29 -6.45 -5.12
CA ILE A 28 -7.47 -6.76 -3.94
C ILE A 28 -6.38 -5.69 -3.73
N GLY A 29 -5.71 -5.26 -4.80
CA GLY A 29 -4.71 -4.20 -4.77
C GLY A 29 -5.31 -2.89 -4.27
N ASN A 30 -6.40 -2.44 -4.89
CA ASN A 30 -7.10 -1.21 -4.51
C ASN A 30 -7.60 -1.24 -3.05
N LEU A 31 -8.13 -2.37 -2.57
CA LEU A 31 -8.48 -2.51 -1.16
C LEU A 31 -7.23 -2.36 -0.26
N GLY A 32 -6.13 -2.98 -0.67
CA GLY A 32 -4.84 -2.84 0.01
C GLY A 32 -4.36 -1.40 0.10
N GLU A 33 -4.41 -0.66 -1.00
CA GLU A 33 -4.03 0.74 -1.08
C GLU A 33 -4.94 1.64 -0.22
N GLN A 34 -6.26 1.42 -0.26
CA GLN A 34 -7.24 2.14 0.57
C GLN A 34 -7.04 1.91 2.08
N VAL A 35 -6.56 0.73 2.46
CA VAL A 35 -6.18 0.46 3.86
C VAL A 35 -4.80 1.05 4.17
N ALA A 36 -3.85 0.94 3.24
CA ALA A 36 -2.48 1.43 3.39
C ALA A 36 -2.46 2.94 3.67
N ILE A 37 -3.20 3.74 2.90
CA ILE A 37 -3.25 5.19 3.11
C ILE A 37 -3.71 5.55 4.53
N ARG A 38 -4.68 4.81 5.09
CA ARG A 38 -5.19 5.01 6.46
C ARG A 38 -4.16 4.63 7.52
N VAL A 39 -3.46 3.52 7.32
CA VAL A 39 -2.39 3.07 8.22
C VAL A 39 -1.24 4.08 8.22
N LEU A 40 -0.82 4.55 7.04
CA LEU A 40 0.24 5.55 6.89
C LEU A 40 -0.13 6.85 7.61
N SER A 41 -1.36 7.37 7.39
CA SER A 41 -1.84 8.56 8.09
C SER A 41 -1.87 8.37 9.62
N ARG A 42 -2.32 7.20 10.12
CA ARG A 42 -2.29 6.90 11.56
C ARG A 42 -0.88 6.86 12.14
N TRP A 43 0.10 6.39 11.37
CA TRP A 43 1.51 6.39 11.77
C TRP A 43 2.19 7.74 11.61
N GLY A 44 1.47 8.79 11.19
CA GLY A 44 1.99 10.15 11.07
C GLY A 44 2.70 10.45 9.75
N TYR A 45 2.60 9.57 8.76
CA TYR A 45 3.07 9.88 7.41
C TYR A 45 2.13 10.90 6.77
N HIS A 46 2.72 11.92 6.14
CA HIS A 46 2.00 12.87 5.32
C HIS A 46 2.03 12.41 3.86
N VAL A 47 0.92 11.87 3.36
CA VAL A 47 0.81 11.40 1.98
C VAL A 47 0.66 12.59 1.06
N LEU A 48 1.65 12.81 0.19
CA LEU A 48 1.70 13.92 -0.76
C LEU A 48 0.97 13.60 -2.07
N ALA A 49 1.09 12.34 -2.51
CA ALA A 49 0.47 11.86 -3.74
C ALA A 49 0.31 10.34 -3.71
N THR A 50 -0.71 9.84 -4.39
CA THR A 50 -0.88 8.42 -4.68
C THR A 50 -0.56 8.11 -6.14
N GLN A 51 -0.47 6.82 -6.49
CA GLN A 51 -0.35 6.40 -7.88
C GLN A 51 -1.51 6.91 -8.76
N GLU A 52 -2.73 7.01 -8.22
CA GLU A 52 -3.87 7.52 -8.98
C GLU A 52 -3.73 9.02 -9.26
N ASP A 53 -3.21 9.80 -8.31
CA ASP A 53 -2.94 11.23 -8.48
C ASP A 53 -1.87 11.51 -9.54
N LEU A 54 -0.91 10.59 -9.68
CA LEU A 54 0.24 10.70 -10.59
C LEU A 54 0.03 10.00 -11.93
N ARG A 55 -1.12 9.33 -12.13
CA ARG A 55 -1.40 8.56 -13.35
C ARG A 55 -1.38 9.46 -14.58
N GLY A 56 -0.52 9.12 -15.54
CA GLY A 56 -0.33 9.93 -16.76
C GLY A 56 0.47 11.22 -16.57
N GLY A 57 0.88 11.55 -15.34
CA GLY A 57 1.69 12.72 -15.02
C GLY A 57 3.20 12.45 -14.99
N VAL A 58 3.61 11.18 -14.88
CA VAL A 58 5.03 10.80 -14.66
C VAL A 58 5.94 11.35 -15.77
N GLU A 59 5.55 11.25 -17.04
CA GLU A 59 6.36 11.79 -18.15
C GLU A 59 6.56 13.30 -18.07
N ASN A 60 5.55 14.03 -17.59
CA ASN A 60 5.62 15.49 -17.42
C ASN A 60 6.52 15.85 -16.24
N ILE A 61 6.49 15.04 -15.18
CA ILE A 61 7.32 15.28 -13.99
C ILE A 61 8.79 14.95 -14.26
N LEU A 62 9.05 13.88 -15.00
CA LEU A 62 10.40 13.48 -15.40
C LEU A 62 10.93 14.29 -16.60
N GLU A 63 10.08 15.12 -17.21
CA GLU A 63 10.35 15.87 -18.46
C GLU A 63 10.93 14.98 -19.58
N MET A 64 10.56 13.69 -19.60
CA MET A 64 11.03 12.73 -20.60
C MET A 64 10.01 11.61 -20.85
N PRO A 65 9.96 11.07 -22.09
CA PRO A 65 9.15 9.90 -22.38
C PRO A 65 9.57 8.72 -21.50
N THR A 66 8.62 8.17 -20.75
CA THR A 66 8.88 7.05 -19.84
C THR A 66 7.75 6.04 -19.89
N ARG A 67 8.08 4.78 -19.55
CA ARG A 67 7.10 3.72 -19.28
C ARG A 67 7.03 3.39 -17.79
N MET A 68 7.65 4.22 -16.96
CA MET A 68 7.64 4.05 -15.51
C MET A 68 6.25 4.37 -14.97
N ASN A 69 5.79 3.55 -14.03
CA ASN A 69 4.60 3.82 -13.25
C ASN A 69 5.02 4.49 -11.94
N PRO A 70 4.18 5.39 -11.39
CA PRO A 70 4.45 5.94 -10.06
C PRO A 70 4.37 4.81 -9.01
N GLU A 71 5.05 5.03 -7.89
CA GLU A 71 4.84 4.19 -6.70
C GLU A 71 3.46 4.45 -6.10
N ASP A 72 2.96 3.49 -5.33
CA ASP A 72 1.62 3.57 -4.72
C ASP A 72 1.43 4.86 -3.90
N PHE A 73 2.47 5.27 -3.15
CA PHE A 73 2.48 6.48 -2.34
C PHE A 73 3.82 7.23 -2.38
N VAL A 74 3.75 8.54 -2.43
CA VAL A 74 4.83 9.47 -2.08
C VAL A 74 4.46 10.15 -0.77
N CYS A 75 5.34 10.07 0.23
CA CYS A 75 5.05 10.52 1.58
C CYS A 75 6.20 11.35 2.17
N VAL A 76 5.88 12.21 3.12
CA VAL A 76 6.83 12.65 4.15
C VAL A 76 6.65 11.75 5.37
N SER A 77 7.71 11.08 5.80
CA SER A 77 7.71 10.25 7.00
C SER A 77 7.62 11.09 8.29
N PRO A 78 7.31 10.49 9.45
CA PRO A 78 7.16 11.22 10.71
C PRO A 78 8.40 12.00 11.17
N ASP A 79 9.58 11.61 10.70
CA ASP A 79 10.87 12.28 10.94
C ASP A 79 11.20 13.36 9.88
N GLY A 80 10.32 13.59 8.91
CA GLY A 80 10.45 14.65 7.91
C GLY A 80 11.17 14.25 6.63
N GLN A 81 11.48 12.96 6.42
CA GLN A 81 12.12 12.49 5.19
C GLN A 81 11.12 12.25 4.06
N LEU A 82 11.53 12.51 2.82
CA LEU A 82 10.73 12.14 1.65
C LEU A 82 10.96 10.66 1.33
N VAL A 83 9.88 9.88 1.33
CA VAL A 83 9.93 8.44 1.10
C VAL A 83 8.88 7.99 0.08
N THR A 84 9.14 6.85 -0.56
CA THR A 84 8.14 6.16 -1.39
C THR A 84 7.69 4.90 -0.70
N VAL A 85 6.39 4.68 -0.62
CA VAL A 85 5.81 3.48 -0.01
C VAL A 85 5.05 2.72 -1.06
N ASN A 86 5.43 1.46 -1.29
CA ASN A 86 4.67 0.55 -2.13
C ASN A 86 3.81 -0.37 -1.25
N SER A 87 2.50 -0.47 -1.52
CA SER A 87 1.63 -1.38 -0.79
C SER A 87 1.57 -2.76 -1.45
N LYS A 88 1.51 -3.80 -0.61
CA LYS A 88 1.40 -5.18 -1.07
C LYS A 88 0.29 -5.91 -0.31
N ALA A 89 -0.88 -5.95 -0.92
CA ALA A 89 -2.02 -6.73 -0.45
C ALA A 89 -1.74 -8.25 -0.55
N THR A 90 -1.91 -8.97 0.56
CA THR A 90 -1.75 -10.41 0.64
C THR A 90 -3.09 -11.07 0.94
N VAL A 91 -3.56 -11.91 0.01
CA VAL A 91 -4.77 -12.75 0.17
C VAL A 91 -4.46 -14.25 0.13
N SER A 92 -3.19 -14.63 -0.06
CA SER A 92 -2.78 -16.02 -0.15
C SER A 92 -2.35 -16.53 1.23
N PRO A 93 -2.98 -17.60 1.76
CA PRO A 93 -2.57 -18.20 3.03
C PRO A 93 -1.09 -18.64 3.06
N ARG A 94 -0.50 -18.97 1.90
CA ARG A 94 0.92 -19.37 1.81
C ARG A 94 1.91 -18.21 1.88
N ALA A 95 1.45 -17.00 1.59
CA ALA A 95 2.25 -15.78 1.69
C ALA A 95 1.91 -14.96 2.95
N SER A 96 0.86 -15.38 3.66
CA SER A 96 0.44 -14.87 4.96
C SER A 96 1.13 -15.65 6.08
N GLY A 97 1.28 -14.99 7.22
CA GLY A 97 1.88 -15.57 8.42
C GLY A 97 2.70 -14.55 9.20
N SER A 98 3.16 -14.99 10.37
CA SER A 98 4.15 -14.28 11.17
C SER A 98 5.43 -15.11 11.29
N ASP A 99 6.57 -14.43 11.44
CA ASP A 99 7.80 -15.07 11.85
C ASP A 99 7.83 -15.33 13.37
N ARG A 100 8.96 -15.82 13.87
CA ARG A 100 9.14 -16.18 15.29
C ARG A 100 9.15 -14.96 16.21
N ASP A 101 9.46 -13.79 15.66
CA ASP A 101 9.56 -12.53 16.40
C ASP A 101 8.21 -11.77 16.39
N GLY A 102 7.17 -12.36 15.77
CA GLY A 102 5.83 -11.80 15.69
C GLY A 102 5.62 -10.83 14.53
N ASN A 103 6.64 -10.56 13.72
CA ASN A 103 6.52 -9.75 12.51
C ASN A 103 5.75 -10.51 11.44
N LEU A 104 5.12 -9.82 10.51
CA LEU A 104 4.54 -10.44 9.32
C LEU A 104 5.65 -11.03 8.45
N LEU A 105 5.34 -12.13 7.76
CA LEU A 105 6.24 -12.67 6.75
C LEU A 105 6.50 -11.63 5.67
N ARG A 106 7.77 -11.41 5.35
CA ARG A 106 8.22 -10.44 4.35
C ARG A 106 7.49 -10.61 3.02
N PRO A 107 7.02 -9.51 2.40
CA PRO A 107 6.40 -9.60 1.08
C PRO A 107 7.43 -10.07 0.06
N ARG A 108 6.98 -10.86 -0.92
CA ARG A 108 7.82 -11.27 -2.04
C ARG A 108 7.92 -10.11 -3.01
N ILE A 109 9.08 -9.46 -3.06
CA ILE A 109 9.41 -8.47 -4.08
C ILE A 109 9.93 -9.21 -5.31
N ALA A 110 9.39 -8.90 -6.49
CA ALA A 110 9.92 -9.46 -7.74
C ALA A 110 11.36 -8.97 -7.95
N LYS A 111 12.27 -9.80 -8.48
CA LYS A 111 13.70 -9.45 -8.61
C LYS A 111 13.95 -8.11 -9.32
N GLY A 112 13.11 -7.72 -10.28
CA GLY A 112 13.21 -6.42 -10.98
C GLY A 112 12.70 -5.20 -10.20
N GLN A 113 12.03 -5.41 -9.06
CA GLN A 113 11.68 -4.35 -8.12
C GLN A 113 12.74 -4.21 -7.00
N ASN A 114 13.74 -5.10 -7.00
CA ASN A 114 14.85 -5.13 -6.05
C ASN A 114 16.19 -4.71 -6.67
N THR A 115 16.17 -4.29 -7.95
CA THR A 115 17.36 -3.78 -8.63
C THR A 115 17.58 -2.34 -8.27
N VAL A 116 18.83 -2.00 -7.93
CA VAL A 116 19.27 -0.63 -7.68
C VAL A 116 18.80 0.28 -8.80
N GLU A 117 18.89 -0.06 -10.09
CA GLU A 117 18.34 0.77 -11.19
C GLU A 117 16.82 1.01 -11.14
N TYR A 118 16.02 0.16 -10.48
CA TYR A 118 14.60 0.44 -10.23
C TYR A 118 14.40 1.31 -8.99
N THR A 119 15.27 1.20 -7.97
CA THR A 119 15.26 2.03 -6.76
C THR A 119 16.12 3.32 -6.82
N THR A 120 17.01 3.46 -7.79
CA THR A 120 17.84 4.66 -8.07
C THR A 120 17.33 5.44 -9.28
N VAL A 121 16.47 4.83 -10.11
CA VAL A 121 15.60 5.55 -11.05
C VAL A 121 14.19 5.75 -10.45
N ARG A 122 14.01 5.45 -9.15
CA ARG A 122 12.87 5.90 -8.35
C ARG A 122 12.97 7.41 -8.17
N GLY A 123 12.35 8.09 -9.12
CA GLY A 123 12.03 9.49 -9.03
C GLY A 123 13.14 10.41 -9.53
N GLY A 124 13.23 10.59 -10.85
CA GLY A 124 13.43 11.95 -11.36
C GLY A 124 12.25 12.90 -11.00
N LEU A 125 11.35 12.49 -10.08
CA LEU A 125 10.66 13.37 -9.15
C LEU A 125 11.75 14.09 -8.36
N PRO A 126 12.04 15.38 -8.62
CA PRO A 126 13.04 16.10 -7.85
C PRO A 126 12.67 16.01 -6.37
N SER A 127 13.46 15.25 -5.62
CA SER A 127 13.47 15.43 -4.18
C SER A 127 13.88 16.89 -3.95
N PRO A 128 13.13 17.69 -3.19
CA PRO A 128 13.56 19.04 -2.83
C PRO A 128 14.81 19.05 -1.93
N VAL A 129 15.32 17.86 -1.59
CA VAL A 129 16.54 17.62 -0.82
C VAL A 129 17.40 16.62 -1.58
N ASP A 130 18.60 17.03 -2.01
CA ASP A 130 19.55 16.14 -2.66
C ASP A 130 19.85 14.91 -1.79
N GLY A 131 19.67 13.71 -2.35
CA GLY A 131 20.10 12.43 -1.77
C GLY A 131 18.97 11.54 -1.22
N GLU A 132 18.85 10.34 -1.81
CA GLU A 132 18.26 9.14 -1.19
C GLU A 132 16.76 9.19 -0.82
N VAL A 133 15.87 8.96 -1.79
CA VAL A 133 14.49 8.57 -1.49
C VAL A 133 14.49 7.13 -0.97
N ASP A 134 14.29 6.96 0.33
CA ASP A 134 14.20 5.63 0.94
C ASP A 134 12.90 4.93 0.54
N GLY A 135 13.07 3.80 -0.14
CA GLY A 135 11.98 2.93 -0.52
C GLY A 135 11.45 2.14 0.67
N GLN A 136 10.13 2.04 0.80
CA GLN A 136 9.49 1.20 1.81
C GLN A 136 8.38 0.36 1.18
N VAL A 137 8.02 -0.73 1.86
CA VAL A 137 6.91 -1.60 1.46
C VAL A 137 5.97 -1.80 2.62
N LEU A 138 4.71 -1.39 2.47
CA LEU A 138 3.65 -1.67 3.42
C LEU A 138 2.94 -2.97 3.03
N LYS A 139 3.21 -4.05 3.77
CA LYS A 139 2.44 -5.28 3.59
C LYS A 139 1.07 -5.11 4.25
N VAL A 140 0.00 -5.38 3.48
CA VAL A 140 -1.38 -5.41 3.96
C VAL A 140 -1.86 -6.85 3.87
N ASP A 141 -1.82 -7.58 4.98
CA ASP A 141 -2.22 -8.98 5.06
C ASP A 141 -3.71 -9.10 5.35
N LEU A 142 -4.49 -9.29 4.28
CA LEU A 142 -5.95 -9.41 4.32
C LEU A 142 -6.42 -10.78 4.82
N VAL A 143 -5.51 -11.75 5.00
CA VAL A 143 -5.83 -13.04 5.63
C VAL A 143 -5.78 -12.91 7.14
N LEU A 144 -4.74 -12.26 7.66
CA LEU A 144 -4.57 -12.03 9.11
C LEU A 144 -5.22 -10.73 9.61
N MET A 145 -5.73 -9.90 8.70
CA MET A 145 -6.19 -8.53 8.98
C MET A 145 -5.13 -7.71 9.74
N ARG A 146 -3.90 -7.77 9.24
CA ARG A 146 -2.75 -7.06 9.81
C ARG A 146 -1.96 -6.31 8.75
N ALA A 147 -1.30 -5.22 9.14
CA ALA A 147 -0.35 -4.52 8.28
C ALA A 147 0.99 -4.31 8.97
N GLN A 148 2.07 -4.24 8.20
CA GLN A 148 3.40 -3.92 8.71
C GLN A 148 4.26 -3.28 7.62
N LEU A 149 5.03 -2.27 8.01
CA LEU A 149 6.01 -1.61 7.17
C LEU A 149 7.31 -2.43 7.11
N PHE A 150 7.88 -2.53 5.93
CA PHE A 150 9.20 -3.09 5.68
C PHE A 150 10.07 -2.03 5.01
N ALA A 151 11.32 -1.92 5.46
CA ALA A 151 12.34 -1.06 4.87
C ALA A 151 13.45 -1.93 4.26
N PHE A 152 14.28 -1.33 3.41
CA PHE A 152 15.45 -2.01 2.84
C PHE A 152 16.70 -1.68 3.65
N ASP A 153 17.53 -2.69 3.92
CA ASP A 153 18.89 -2.46 4.41
C ASP A 153 19.83 -2.02 3.27
N ASP A 154 21.05 -1.63 3.60
CA ASP A 154 22.09 -1.23 2.63
C ASP A 154 22.38 -2.31 1.57
N ALA A 155 22.04 -3.57 1.84
CA ALA A 155 22.19 -4.69 0.92
C ALA A 155 20.93 -4.93 0.06
N GLY A 156 19.93 -4.06 0.13
CA GLY A 156 18.67 -4.18 -0.59
C GLY A 156 17.79 -5.33 -0.09
N ARG A 157 17.90 -5.72 1.18
CA ARG A 157 17.08 -6.77 1.78
C ARG A 157 16.01 -6.14 2.67
N LEU A 158 14.78 -6.65 2.55
CA LEU A 158 13.71 -6.22 3.43
C LEU A 158 13.93 -6.69 4.87
N TYR A 159 13.71 -5.76 5.80
CA TYR A 159 13.54 -6.02 7.22
C TYR A 159 12.27 -5.31 7.74
N ALA A 160 11.74 -5.77 8.88
CA ALA A 160 10.57 -5.16 9.49
C ALA A 160 10.93 -3.76 10.02
N GLY A 161 10.32 -2.72 9.44
CA GLY A 161 10.62 -1.32 9.74
C GLY A 161 9.62 -0.64 10.67
N GLY A 162 8.56 -1.35 11.09
CA GLY A 162 7.52 -0.78 11.95
C GLY A 162 6.71 -1.84 12.70
N PRO A 163 5.79 -1.42 13.59
CA PRO A 163 4.95 -2.32 14.35
C PRO A 163 3.95 -3.06 13.45
N VAL A 164 3.41 -4.17 13.96
CA VAL A 164 2.29 -4.88 13.33
C VAL A 164 0.98 -4.25 13.79
N GLU A 165 0.23 -3.71 12.84
CA GLU A 165 -1.05 -3.03 13.06
C GLU A 165 -2.23 -3.99 12.80
N ASN A 166 -3.30 -3.89 13.57
CA ASN A 166 -4.59 -4.52 13.24
C ASN A 166 -5.39 -3.61 12.29
N ILE A 167 -5.80 -4.13 11.13
CA ILE A 167 -6.50 -3.38 10.08
C ILE A 167 -7.93 -3.85 9.83
N ALA A 168 -8.48 -4.74 10.66
CA ALA A 168 -9.82 -5.29 10.45
C ALA A 168 -10.89 -4.19 10.35
N GLY A 169 -10.79 -3.17 11.23
CA GLY A 169 -11.69 -2.01 11.21
C GLY A 169 -11.58 -1.18 9.93
N ASP A 170 -10.36 -1.00 9.41
CA ASP A 170 -10.14 -0.24 8.16
C ASP A 170 -10.70 -0.98 6.95
N VAL A 171 -10.45 -2.29 6.87
CA VAL A 171 -11.00 -3.15 5.81
C VAL A 171 -12.53 -3.10 5.81
N GLN A 172 -13.15 -3.24 6.99
CA GLN A 172 -14.61 -3.12 7.10
C GLN A 172 -15.09 -1.74 6.67
N THR A 173 -14.42 -0.67 7.07
CA THR A 173 -14.77 0.70 6.72
C THR A 173 -14.75 0.91 5.20
N VAL A 174 -13.70 0.45 4.52
CA VAL A 174 -13.58 0.55 3.05
C VAL A 174 -14.66 -0.28 2.36
N LEU A 175 -14.87 -1.54 2.79
CA LEU A 175 -15.87 -2.40 2.16
C LEU A 175 -17.31 -1.91 2.38
N ARG A 176 -17.60 -1.26 3.51
CA ARG A 176 -18.89 -0.60 3.74
C ARG A 176 -19.08 0.64 2.89
N ARG A 177 -18.02 1.41 2.61
CA ARG A 177 -18.06 2.58 1.72
C ARG A 177 -18.36 2.17 0.27
N TYR A 178 -17.89 0.99 -0.15
CA TYR A 178 -18.08 0.45 -1.49
C TYR A 178 -18.80 -0.92 -1.43
N PRO A 179 -20.10 -0.97 -1.09
CA PRO A 179 -20.79 -2.24 -0.81
C PRO A 179 -20.96 -3.11 -2.06
N ASP A 180 -21.22 -2.50 -3.22
CA ASP A 180 -21.62 -3.21 -4.43
C ASP A 180 -20.52 -3.31 -5.50
N CYS A 181 -19.37 -2.68 -5.28
CA CYS A 181 -18.26 -2.64 -6.23
C CYS A 181 -16.89 -2.74 -5.54
N PRO A 182 -15.84 -3.17 -6.24
CA PRO A 182 -14.47 -3.00 -5.77
C PRO A 182 -14.17 -1.54 -5.45
N PRO A 183 -13.39 -1.24 -4.39
CA PRO A 183 -12.96 0.12 -4.14
C PRO A 183 -12.07 0.62 -5.30
N PRO A 184 -12.09 1.93 -5.61
CA PRO A 184 -11.09 2.55 -6.47
C PRO A 184 -9.73 2.62 -5.74
N GLY A 185 -8.65 2.86 -6.49
CA GLY A 185 -7.40 3.31 -5.88
C GLY A 185 -7.64 4.63 -5.12
N PRO A 186 -6.94 4.88 -4.00
CA PRO A 186 -7.13 6.10 -3.22
C PRO A 186 -6.51 7.31 -3.94
N SER A 187 -7.08 8.49 -3.72
CA SER A 187 -6.43 9.78 -3.96
C SER A 187 -5.97 10.39 -2.63
N ALA A 188 -4.84 11.11 -2.63
CA ALA A 188 -4.40 11.87 -1.47
C ALA A 188 -5.40 12.99 -1.08
N TYR A 189 -6.33 13.31 -1.99
CA TYR A 189 -7.28 14.40 -1.86
C TYR A 189 -8.72 13.94 -1.60
N ASP A 190 -8.96 12.63 -1.40
CA ASP A 190 -10.31 12.07 -1.21
C ASP A 190 -11.03 12.55 0.08
N ASP A 191 -10.31 13.20 1.00
CA ASP A 191 -10.82 13.73 2.28
C ASP A 191 -10.69 15.27 2.41
N LEU A 192 -10.41 16.00 1.31
CA LEU A 192 -10.53 17.47 1.21
C LEU A 192 -11.92 17.90 0.74
#